data_AF-A0A1M6R4Y1-F1
#
_entry.id   AF-A0A1M6R4Y1-F1
#
_cell.length_a   1.000
_cell.length_b   1.000
_cell.length_c   1.000
_cell.angle_alpha   90.00
_cell.angle_beta   90.00
_cell.angle_gamma   90.00
#
_symmetry.space_group_name_H-M   'P 1'
#
loop_
_entity.id
_entity.type
_entity.pdbx_description
1 polymer ?
#
loop_
_entity_poly.entity_id
_entity_poly.type
_entity_poly.pdbx_seq_one_letter_code
_entity_poly.pdbx_strand_id
1 'polypeptide(L)'
;MERCNKLWFNKCSNYLAPEDTGKKAYKLLVHALKETEKIAIAKVVIRSKESLVCLRVYNEILVMETMHYPDEIELIEGLATDFSPEKYQDNYRTKLLEIIQNKA
;
A
#
# COMPACT_ATOMS: atom_id res chain seq x y z
N MET A 1 3.61 -12.26 -16.97
CA MET A 1 3.85 -12.14 -15.51
C MET A 1 3.97 -10.66 -15.20
N GLU A 2 2.83 -10.01 -14.94
CA GLU A 2 2.81 -8.62 -14.52
C GLU A 2 3.48 -8.47 -13.16
N ARG A 3 4.40 -7.52 -13.13
CA ARG A 3 5.38 -7.32 -12.09
C ARG A 3 4.69 -6.53 -10.98
N CYS A 4 4.29 -7.21 -9.90
CA CYS A 4 3.81 -6.58 -8.66
C CYS A 4 4.73 -5.40 -8.29
N ASN A 5 4.24 -4.18 -8.54
CA ASN A 5 5.01 -2.95 -8.40
C ASN A 5 5.16 -2.61 -6.91
N LYS A 6 6.36 -2.18 -6.48
CA LYS A 6 6.68 -1.91 -5.06
C LYS A 6 5.78 -0.83 -4.42
N LEU A 7 5.11 -0.02 -5.23
CA LEU A 7 4.20 1.04 -4.78
C LEU A 7 2.93 0.50 -4.10
N TRP A 8 2.55 -0.75 -4.34
CA TRP A 8 1.29 -1.33 -3.86
C TRP A 8 1.41 -1.92 -2.46
N PHE A 9 2.63 -2.15 -1.97
CA PHE A 9 2.88 -2.91 -0.76
C PHE A 9 3.17 -2.00 0.43
N ASN A 10 2.40 -2.16 1.49
CA ASN A 10 2.73 -1.59 2.78
C ASN A 10 3.94 -2.34 3.37
N LYS A 11 4.90 -1.62 3.96
CA LYS A 11 6.18 -2.14 4.49
C LYS A 11 6.07 -3.19 5.63
N CYS A 12 4.86 -3.58 6.02
CA CYS A 12 4.62 -4.50 7.13
C CYS A 12 4.41 -5.93 6.60
N SER A 13 5.50 -6.65 6.36
CA SER A 13 5.46 -8.09 6.11
C SER A 13 5.11 -8.82 7.41
N ASN A 14 3.98 -9.53 7.43
CA ASN A 14 3.57 -10.33 8.57
C ASN A 14 3.82 -11.81 8.27
N TYR A 15 4.43 -12.51 9.22
CA TYR A 15 4.63 -13.96 9.15
C TYR A 15 3.35 -14.67 9.61
N LEU A 16 2.87 -15.63 8.81
CA LEU A 16 1.69 -16.42 9.16
C LEU A 16 2.11 -17.79 9.69
N ALA A 17 1.73 -18.09 10.91
CA ALA A 17 1.84 -19.41 11.52
C ALA A 17 0.46 -20.08 11.54
N PRO A 18 0.37 -21.37 11.19
CA PRO A 18 -0.89 -22.12 11.26
C PRO A 18 -1.26 -22.43 12.72
N GLU A 19 -2.56 -22.34 13.02
CA GLU A 19 -3.14 -22.86 14.25
C GLU A 19 -3.26 -24.40 14.18
N ASP A 20 -3.34 -25.09 15.33
CA ASP A 20 -3.24 -26.56 15.42
C ASP A 20 -4.22 -27.32 14.52
N THR A 21 -5.43 -26.77 14.32
CA THR A 21 -6.49 -27.36 13.50
C THR A 21 -6.23 -27.23 11.99
N GLY A 22 -5.38 -26.29 11.56
CA GLY A 22 -5.18 -25.92 10.16
C GLY A 22 -3.86 -26.41 9.52
N LYS A 23 -3.02 -27.12 10.27
CA LYS A 23 -1.64 -27.46 9.85
C LYS A 23 -1.55 -28.21 8.51
N LYS A 24 -2.49 -29.11 8.21
CA LYS A 24 -2.52 -29.86 6.93
C LYS A 24 -2.86 -28.95 5.74
N ALA A 25 -3.89 -28.12 5.88
CA ALA A 25 -4.32 -27.19 4.83
C ALA A 25 -3.24 -26.12 4.54
N TYR A 26 -2.59 -25.62 5.59
CA TYR A 26 -1.46 -24.70 5.46
C TYR A 26 -0.31 -25.32 4.68
N LYS A 27 0.12 -26.54 5.03
CA LYS A 27 1.21 -27.23 4.33
C LYS A 27 0.86 -27.51 2.87
N LEU A 28 -0.38 -27.89 2.58
CA LEU A 28 -0.85 -28.11 1.22
C LEU A 28 -0.76 -26.82 0.38
N LEU A 29 -1.21 -25.70 0.93
CA LEU A 29 -1.13 -24.40 0.25
C LEU A 29 0.33 -23.98 0.01
N VAL A 30 1.19 -24.13 1.01
CA VAL A 30 2.63 -23.86 0.89
C VAL A 30 3.27 -24.71 -0.21
N HIS A 31 2.93 -26.00 -0.27
CA HIS A 31 3.45 -26.92 -1.28
C HIS A 31 2.96 -26.55 -2.67
N ALA A 32 1.66 -26.30 -2.84
CA ALA A 32 1.07 -25.89 -4.12
C ALA A 32 1.65 -24.57 -4.64
N LEU A 33 1.87 -23.58 -3.76
CA LEU A 33 2.48 -22.30 -4.15
C LEU A 33 3.96 -22.45 -4.51
N LYS A 34 4.69 -23.33 -3.82
CA LYS A 34 6.08 -23.68 -4.18
C LYS A 34 6.15 -24.34 -5.54
N GLU A 35 5.34 -25.37 -5.78
CA GLU A 35 5.36 -26.12 -7.05
C GLU A 35 4.96 -25.27 -8.25
N THR A 36 4.02 -24.35 -8.06
CA THR A 36 3.51 -23.53 -9.16
C THR A 36 4.31 -22.24 -9.39
N GLU A 37 5.28 -21.92 -8.52
CA GLU A 37 6.02 -20.64 -8.51
C GLU A 37 5.09 -19.40 -8.54
N LYS A 38 3.87 -19.55 -8.01
CA LYS A 38 2.85 -18.50 -8.03
C LYS A 38 2.78 -17.76 -6.70
N ILE A 39 2.28 -16.54 -6.79
CA ILE A 39 1.81 -15.77 -5.64
C ILE A 39 0.31 -16.01 -5.45
N ALA A 40 -0.13 -16.13 -4.21
CA ALA A 40 -1.55 -16.18 -3.89
C ALA A 40 -2.04 -14.76 -3.54
N ILE A 41 -3.24 -14.40 -3.99
CA ILE A 41 -3.93 -13.18 -3.57
C ILE A 41 -5.09 -13.61 -2.67
N ALA A 42 -5.20 -12.98 -1.51
CA ALA A 42 -6.28 -13.25 -0.57
C ALA A 42 -6.86 -11.95 -0.02
N LYS A 43 -8.09 -12.02 0.50
CA LYS A 43 -8.70 -10.95 1.29
C LYS A 43 -8.67 -11.39 2.75
N VAL A 44 -8.15 -10.54 3.61
CA VAL A 44 -8.11 -10.77 5.07
C VAL A 44 -8.86 -9.67 5.79
N VAL A 45 -9.40 -10.00 6.96
CA VAL A 45 -10.03 -9.03 7.85
C VAL A 45 -9.15 -8.88 9.08
N ILE A 46 -8.59 -7.69 9.29
CA ILE A 46 -7.78 -7.37 10.47
C ILE A 46 -8.54 -6.32 11.27
N ARG A 47 -8.95 -6.67 12.50
CA ARG A 47 -9.61 -5.74 13.45
C ARG A 47 -10.72 -4.89 12.81
N SER A 48 -11.57 -5.52 11.99
CA SER A 48 -12.70 -4.90 11.29
C SER A 48 -12.40 -4.11 10.00
N LYS A 49 -11.14 -4.04 9.54
CA LYS A 49 -10.81 -3.53 8.19
C LYS A 49 -10.49 -4.70 7.26
N GLU A 50 -11.21 -4.79 6.14
CA GLU A 50 -10.85 -5.70 5.06
C GLU A 50 -9.63 -5.16 4.33
N SER A 51 -8.69 -6.04 3.99
CA SER A 51 -7.50 -5.68 3.23
C SER A 51 -7.14 -6.78 2.24
N LEU A 52 -6.67 -6.37 1.06
CA LEU A 52 -6.12 -7.29 0.08
C LEU A 52 -4.69 -7.61 0.47
N VAL A 53 -4.30 -8.88 0.36
CA VAL A 53 -2.95 -9.33 0.70
C VAL A 53 -2.40 -10.21 -0.40
N CYS A 54 -1.10 -10.12 -0.61
CA CYS A 54 -0.34 -11.11 -1.35
C CYS A 54 0.33 -12.07 -0.37
N LEU A 55 0.17 -13.36 -0.64
CA LEU A 55 0.82 -14.46 0.06
C LEU A 55 1.94 -15.02 -0.81
N ARG A 56 3.15 -15.01 -0.25
CA ARG A 56 4.34 -15.58 -0.87
C ARG A 56 4.97 -16.58 0.08
N VAL A 57 5.44 -17.70 -0.45
CA VAL A 57 6.22 -18.67 0.34
C VAL A 57 7.68 -18.25 0.34
N TYR A 58 8.26 -18.10 1.53
CA TYR A 58 9.69 -17.90 1.72
C TYR A 58 10.20 -18.86 2.79
N ASN A 59 11.20 -19.69 2.47
CA ASN A 59 11.76 -20.70 3.38
C ASN A 59 10.70 -21.53 4.13
N GLU A 60 9.68 -22.01 3.40
CA GLU A 60 8.57 -22.84 3.92
C GLU A 60 7.57 -22.11 4.84
N ILE A 61 7.73 -20.80 4.99
CA ILE A 61 6.85 -19.94 5.78
C ILE A 61 6.03 -19.08 4.81
N LEU A 62 4.73 -18.94 5.08
CA LEU A 62 3.89 -17.96 4.39
C LEU A 62 4.21 -16.55 4.91
N VAL A 63 4.69 -15.73 4.00
CA VAL A 63 4.87 -14.29 4.18
C VAL A 63 3.67 -13.61 3.54
N MET A 64 3.00 -12.78 4.32
CA MET A 64 1.87 -11.98 3.89
C MET A 64 2.28 -10.52 3.78
N GLU A 65 2.06 -9.92 2.62
CA GLU A 65 2.22 -8.49 2.39
C GLU A 65 0.85 -7.88 2.14
N THR A 66 0.53 -6.81 2.88
CA THR A 66 -0.74 -6.10 2.71
C THR A 66 -0.64 -5.12 1.55
N MET A 67 -1.60 -5.18 0.64
CA MET A 67 -1.73 -4.30 -0.49
C MET A 67 -2.67 -3.13 -0.16
N HIS A 68 -2.31 -1.95 -0.66
CA HIS A 68 -3.21 -0.80 -0.66
C HIS A 68 -4.34 -1.00 -1.67
N TYR A 69 -5.53 -0.47 -1.36
CA TYR A 69 -6.60 -0.41 -2.34
C TYR A 69 -6.20 0.54 -3.48
N PRO A 70 -6.58 0.25 -4.74
CA PRO A 70 -6.26 1.12 -5.87
C PRO A 70 -6.70 2.58 -5.64
N ASP A 71 -7.84 2.81 -4.99
CA ASP A 71 -8.33 4.14 -4.61
C ASP A 71 -7.37 4.91 -3.68
N GLU A 72 -6.60 4.21 -2.83
CA GLU A 72 -5.58 4.83 -1.97
C GLU A 72 -4.33 5.24 -2.78
N ILE A 73 -4.05 4.57 -3.91
CA ILE A 73 -2.90 4.86 -4.77
C ILE A 73 -3.16 6.10 -5.64
N GLU A 74 -4.35 6.23 -6.22
CA GLU A 74 -4.73 7.40 -7.04
C GLU A 74 -4.64 8.71 -6.24
N LEU A 75 -5.02 8.68 -4.95
CA LEU A 75 -4.91 9.85 -4.07
C LEU A 75 -3.44 10.24 -3.82
N ILE A 76 -2.55 9.25 -3.66
CA ILE A 76 -1.12 9.50 -3.45
C ILE A 76 -0.48 10.02 -4.74
N GLU A 77 -0.80 9.45 -5.90
CA GLU A 77 -0.30 9.94 -7.19
C GLU A 77 -0.81 11.35 -7.50
N GLY A 78 -2.06 11.67 -7.16
CA GLY A 78 -2.61 13.03 -7.29
C GLY A 78 -1.95 14.07 -6.38
N LEU A 79 -1.39 13.65 -5.24
CA LEU A 79 -0.63 14.52 -4.32
C LEU A 79 0.88 14.53 -4.63
N ALA A 80 1.38 13.53 -5.35
CA ALA A 80 2.78 13.39 -5.74
C ALA A 80 3.11 14.05 -7.09
N THR A 81 2.23 14.91 -7.62
CA THR A 81 2.58 15.75 -8.76
C THR A 81 3.66 16.74 -8.36
N ASP A 82 4.68 16.95 -9.20
CA ASP A 82 5.73 17.94 -8.99
C ASP A 82 5.11 19.28 -8.63
N PHE A 83 5.43 19.77 -7.42
CA PHE A 83 5.01 21.08 -6.96
C PHE A 83 5.55 22.12 -7.95
N SER A 84 4.68 22.55 -8.86
CA SER A 84 4.96 23.56 -9.87
C SER A 84 4.51 24.91 -9.32
N PRO A 85 5.40 25.70 -8.68
CA PRO A 85 5.05 26.98 -8.04
C PRO A 85 4.46 28.00 -9.01
N GLU A 86 4.61 27.78 -10.33
CA GLU A 86 4.08 28.63 -11.39
C GLU A 86 2.55 28.67 -11.44
N LYS A 87 1.86 27.63 -10.95
CA LYS A 87 0.38 27.61 -10.89
C LYS A 87 -0.20 28.34 -9.68
N TYR A 88 0.63 28.82 -8.75
CA TYR A 88 0.19 29.55 -7.57
C TYR A 88 0.53 31.04 -7.71
N GLN A 89 -0.43 31.83 -8.19
CA GLN A 89 -0.34 33.29 -8.04
C GLN A 89 -0.69 33.63 -6.60
N ASP A 90 0.33 33.87 -5.77
CA ASP A 90 0.18 34.34 -4.39
C ASP A 90 -0.39 35.77 -4.37
N ASN A 91 -1.72 35.83 -4.35
CA ASN A 91 -2.53 37.03 -4.22
C ASN A 91 -2.67 37.49 -2.75
N TYR A 92 -2.06 36.78 -1.79
CA TYR A 92 -1.91 37.25 -0.40
C TYR A 92 -0.80 38.29 -0.29
N ARG A 93 0.31 38.10 -1.00
CA ARG A 93 1.44 39.04 -0.97
C ARG A 93 1.04 40.44 -1.43
N THR A 94 0.24 40.55 -2.48
CA THR A 94 -0.24 41.84 -3.01
C THR A 94 -1.13 42.56 -2.00
N LYS A 95 -2.09 41.84 -1.38
CA LYS A 95 -2.99 42.41 -0.37
C LYS A 95 -2.25 42.82 0.91
N LEU A 96 -1.22 42.08 1.31
CA LEU A 96 -0.40 42.42 2.47
C LEU A 96 0.40 43.71 2.25
N LEU A 97 0.97 43.88 1.05
CA LEU A 97 1.68 45.12 0.69
C LEU A 97 0.74 46.34 0.68
N GLU A 98 -0.49 46.17 0.19
CA GLU A 98 -1.52 47.20 0.21
C GLU A 98 -1.90 47.60 1.65
N ILE A 99 -2.03 46.64 2.56
CA ILE A 99 -2.33 46.91 3.98
C ILE A 99 -1.16 47.61 4.68
N ILE A 100 0.09 47.27 4.32
CA ILE A 100 1.28 47.91 4.90
C ILE A 100 1.42 49.35 4.40
N GLN A 101 1.17 49.62 3.12
CA GLN A 101 1.25 50.98 2.56
C GLN A 101 0.12 51.90 3.06
N ASN A 102 -1.07 51.37 3.33
CA ASN A 102 -2.18 52.16 3.89
C ASN A 102 -2.03 52.47 5.40
N LYS A 103 -0.98 51.98 6.05
CA LYS A 103 -0.70 52.22 7.49
C LYS A 103 0.51 53.14 7.75
N ALA A 104 1.10 53.72 6.70
CA ALA A 104 2.12 54.77 6.77
C ALA A 104 1.54 56.10 6.27
#